data_AF-A0A4P2Q1W3-F1
#
_entry.id   AF-A0A4P2Q1W3-F1
#
_cell.length_a   1.000
_cell.length_b   1.000
_cell.length_c   1.000
_cell.angle_alpha   90.00
_cell.angle_beta   90.00
_cell.angle_gamma   90.00
#
_symmetry.space_group_name_H-M   'P 1'
#
loop_
_entity.id
_entity.type
_entity.pdbx_description
1 polymer ?
#
loop_
_entity_poly.entity_id
_entity_poly.type
_entity_poly.pdbx_seq_one_letter_code
_entity_poly.pdbx_strand_id
1 'polypeptide(L)'
;MYADLVRTLTVEAVLVYIAANLRRLRQKRGMTQEGLAEAAELDLRTLQDIEGMRQSVSLGALVRLANALDVSPAALLRPAEMPEIKRGRPRKRPAGS
;
A
#
# COMPACT_ATOMS: atom_id res chain seq x y z
N MET A 1 -24.81 22.14 10.72
CA MET A 1 -23.41 22.64 10.63
C MET A 1 -22.48 22.00 11.68
N TYR A 2 -22.75 20.77 12.15
CA TYR A 2 -21.86 19.99 13.03
C TYR A 2 -21.69 18.52 12.59
N ALA A 3 -22.32 18.12 11.48
CA ALA A 3 -22.35 16.72 11.03
C ALA A 3 -21.00 16.21 10.48
N ASP A 4 -20.04 17.11 10.21
CA ASP A 4 -18.71 16.75 9.72
C ASP A 4 -17.62 16.75 10.81
N LEU A 5 -17.91 17.14 12.06
CA LEU A 5 -16.86 17.43 13.05
C LEU A 5 -16.32 16.21 13.83
N VAL A 6 -16.88 15.01 13.66
CA VAL A 6 -16.35 13.81 14.32
C VAL A 6 -16.44 12.60 13.39
N ARG A 7 -15.77 12.66 12.23
CA ARG A 7 -15.37 11.41 11.58
C ARG A 7 -14.21 10.84 12.39
N THR A 8 -14.51 9.95 13.34
CA THR A 8 -13.49 9.23 14.09
C THR A 8 -12.65 8.43 13.09
N LEU A 9 -11.37 8.79 12.98
CA LEU A 9 -10.42 8.06 12.17
C LEU A 9 -10.14 6.72 12.85
N THR A 10 -10.58 5.62 12.24
CA THR A 10 -10.29 4.27 12.75
C THR A 10 -8.97 3.76 12.16
N VAL A 11 -8.36 2.78 12.83
CA VAL A 11 -7.14 2.13 12.33
C VAL A 11 -7.38 1.50 10.97
N GLU A 12 -8.53 0.85 10.78
CA GLU A 12 -8.92 0.20 9.53
C GLU A 12 -9.01 1.21 8.38
N ALA A 13 -9.62 2.38 8.62
CA ALA A 13 -9.69 3.45 7.62
C ALA A 13 -8.29 3.95 7.22
N VAL A 14 -7.38 4.11 8.20
CA VAL A 14 -5.98 4.50 7.92
C VAL A 14 -5.23 3.40 7.15
N LEU A 15 -5.46 2.12 7.46
CA LEU A 15 -4.85 1.02 6.72
C LEU A 15 -5.33 0.99 5.27
N VAL A 16 -6.61 1.29 5.00
CA VAL A 16 -7.13 1.48 3.64
C VAL A 16 -6.37 2.60 2.93
N TYR A 17 -6.18 3.73 3.59
CA TYR A 17 -5.48 4.89 3.01
C TYR A 17 -4.04 4.55 2.65
N ILE A 18 -3.31 3.93 3.58
CA ILE A 18 -1.93 3.51 3.38
C ILE A 18 -1.86 2.54 2.21
N ALA A 19 -2.65 1.47 2.23
CA ALA A 19 -2.62 0.44 1.21
C ALA A 19 -2.96 0.97 -0.20
N ALA A 20 -3.99 1.83 -0.30
CA ALA A 20 -4.40 2.45 -1.55
C ALA A 20 -3.34 3.41 -2.11
N ASN A 21 -2.80 4.30 -1.26
CA ASN A 21 -1.75 5.23 -1.69
C ASN A 21 -0.46 4.51 -2.04
N LEU A 22 -0.08 3.49 -1.28
CA LEU A 22 1.12 2.70 -1.52
C LEU A 22 1.06 2.06 -2.90
N ARG A 23 -0.04 1.36 -3.20
CA ARG A 23 -0.28 0.75 -4.51
C ARG A 23 -0.25 1.78 -5.63
N ARG A 24 -0.97 2.90 -5.47
CA ARG A 24 -1.06 3.97 -6.48
C ARG A 24 0.30 4.59 -6.76
N LEU A 25 1.07 4.93 -5.73
CA LEU A 25 2.39 5.57 -5.86
C LEU A 25 3.42 4.59 -6.42
N ARG A 26 3.39 3.33 -5.98
CA ARG A 26 4.22 2.25 -6.53
C ARG A 26 4.00 2.07 -8.03
N GLN A 27 2.73 1.97 -8.45
CA GLN A 27 2.37 1.86 -9.87
C GLN A 27 2.78 3.10 -10.67
N LYS A 28 2.58 4.31 -10.12
CA LYS A 28 3.02 5.57 -10.75
C LYS A 28 4.54 5.59 -11.00
N ARG A 29 5.32 4.92 -10.15
CA ARG A 29 6.78 4.78 -10.27
C ARG A 29 7.23 3.56 -11.09
N GLY A 30 6.30 2.77 -11.63
CA GLY A 30 6.64 1.57 -12.40
C GLY A 30 7.24 0.43 -11.55
N MET A 31 7.09 0.47 -10.23
CA MET A 31 7.67 -0.53 -9.33
C MET A 31 6.78 -1.78 -9.22
N THR A 32 7.39 -2.97 -9.25
CA THR A 32 6.75 -4.21 -8.81
C THR A 32 6.62 -4.24 -7.29
N GLN A 33 5.85 -5.19 -6.73
CA GLN A 33 5.82 -5.37 -5.28
C GLN A 33 7.21 -5.76 -4.78
N GLU A 34 7.87 -6.70 -5.46
CA GLU A 34 9.23 -7.12 -5.16
C GLU A 34 10.21 -5.94 -5.17
N GLY A 35 10.15 -5.07 -6.18
CA GLY A 35 11.05 -3.92 -6.29
C GLY A 35 10.81 -2.85 -5.22
N LEU A 36 9.56 -2.62 -4.81
CA LEU A 36 9.31 -1.71 -3.68
C LEU A 36 9.73 -2.34 -2.34
N ALA A 37 9.51 -3.64 -2.15
CA ALA A 37 9.92 -4.33 -0.94
C ALA A 37 11.44 -4.26 -0.79
N GLU A 38 12.19 -4.55 -1.85
CA GLU A 38 13.65 -4.42 -1.88
C GLU A 38 14.10 -2.98 -1.58
N ALA A 39 13.53 -1.98 -2.26
CA ALA A 39 13.90 -0.58 -2.06
C ALA A 39 13.58 -0.04 -0.65
N ALA A 40 12.55 -0.59 0.00
CA ALA A 40 12.19 -0.28 1.38
C ALA A 40 12.83 -1.24 2.39
N GLU A 41 13.68 -2.17 1.94
CA GLU A 41 14.30 -3.28 2.69
C GLU A 41 13.31 -4.03 3.60
N LEU A 42 12.12 -4.30 3.05
CA LEU A 42 11.09 -5.17 3.60
C LEU A 42 11.10 -6.50 2.86
N ASP A 43 10.65 -7.56 3.52
CA ASP A 43 10.33 -8.79 2.79
C ASP A 43 9.06 -8.59 1.93
N LEU A 44 8.99 -9.31 0.82
CA LEU A 44 7.88 -9.25 -0.12
C LEU A 44 6.53 -9.53 0.56
N ARG A 45 6.50 -10.47 1.51
CA ARG A 45 5.27 -10.88 2.19
C ARG A 45 4.73 -9.74 3.06
N THR A 46 5.60 -9.03 3.78
CA THR A 46 5.25 -7.82 4.52
C THR A 46 4.64 -6.78 3.59
N LEU A 47 5.25 -6.48 2.44
CA LEU A 47 4.65 -5.52 1.50
C LEU A 47 3.27 -5.98 1.00
N GLN A 48 3.12 -7.27 0.66
CA GLN A 48 1.84 -7.82 0.19
C GLN A 48 0.74 -7.77 1.26
N ASP A 49 1.11 -7.99 2.52
CA ASP A 49 0.18 -7.92 3.64
C ASP A 49 -0.20 -6.46 3.96
N ILE A 50 0.73 -5.51 3.78
CA ILE A 50 0.43 -4.07 3.90
C ILE A 50 -0.52 -3.62 2.78
N GLU A 51 -0.20 -3.89 1.51
CA GLU A 51 -1.09 -3.54 0.38
C GLU A 51 -2.43 -4.28 0.43
N GLY A 52 -2.48 -5.42 1.14
CA GLY A 52 -3.67 -6.23 1.37
C GLY A 52 -4.42 -5.93 2.67
N MET A 53 -3.98 -4.96 3.46
CA MET A 53 -4.55 -4.61 4.78
C MET A 53 -4.63 -5.80 5.76
N ARG A 54 -3.72 -6.76 5.63
CA ARG A 54 -3.64 -7.96 6.48
C ARG A 54 -2.81 -7.74 7.74
N GLN A 55 -2.10 -6.62 7.84
CA GLN A 55 -1.33 -6.23 9.02
C GLN A 55 -1.25 -4.71 9.18
N SER A 56 -1.01 -4.27 10.42
CA SER A 56 -0.69 -2.87 10.72
C SER A 56 0.73 -2.53 10.27
N VAL A 57 0.93 -1.29 9.81
CA VAL A 57 2.26 -0.78 9.41
C VAL A 57 2.94 -0.13 10.61
N SER A 58 4.17 -0.53 10.93
CA SER A 58 4.97 0.18 11.93
C SER A 58 5.41 1.56 11.40
N LEU A 59 5.65 2.53 12.28
CA LEU A 59 6.12 3.86 11.84
C LEU A 59 7.44 3.78 11.05
N GLY A 60 8.35 2.89 11.45
CA GLY A 60 9.60 2.64 10.73
C GLY A 60 9.37 2.10 9.32
N ALA A 61 8.47 1.14 9.15
CA ALA A 61 8.10 0.62 7.83
C ALA A 61 7.44 1.71 6.97
N LEU A 62 6.57 2.54 7.56
CA LEU A 62 5.92 3.66 6.86
C LEU A 62 6.95 4.65 6.30
N VAL A 63 7.96 5.02 7.10
CA VAL A 63 9.04 5.94 6.69
C VAL A 63 9.89 5.33 5.57
N ARG A 64 10.26 4.05 5.69
CA ARG A 64 11.05 3.35 4.65
C ARG A 64 10.31 3.25 3.32
N LEU A 65 9.02 2.92 3.36
CA LEU A 65 8.16 2.91 2.18
C LEU A 65 8.04 4.32 1.56
N ALA A 66 7.89 5.36 2.39
CA ALA A 66 7.82 6.74 1.92
C ALA A 66 9.13 7.18 1.25
N ASN A 67 10.28 6.83 1.82
CA ASN A 67 11.60 7.10 1.25
C ASN A 67 11.83 6.35 -0.07
N ALA A 68 11.50 5.06 -0.14
CA ALA A 68 11.59 4.26 -1.36
C ALA A 68 10.68 4.81 -2.49
N LEU A 69 9.53 5.35 -2.10
CA LEU A 69 8.60 6.06 -2.97
C LEU A 69 8.88 7.56 -3.05
N ASP A 70 10.02 8.05 -2.56
CA ASP A 70 10.45 9.46 -2.51
C ASP A 70 9.25 10.44 -2.45
N VAL A 71 8.53 10.29 -1.34
CA VAL A 71 7.39 11.10 -0.90
C VAL A 71 7.49 11.29 0.61
N SER A 72 6.75 12.26 1.15
CA SER A 72 6.58 12.35 2.61
C SER A 72 5.68 11.22 3.13
N PRO A 73 5.85 10.78 4.39
CA PRO A 73 4.94 9.79 5.01
C PRO A 73 3.47 10.25 5.02
N ALA A 74 3.22 11.56 5.11
CA ALA A 74 1.88 12.14 5.01
C ALA A 74 1.17 11.80 3.69
N ALA A 75 1.91 11.62 2.59
CA ALA A 75 1.34 11.22 1.31
C ALA A 75 0.70 9.82 1.35
N LEU A 76 1.21 8.92 2.21
CA LEU A 76 0.65 7.58 2.41
C LEU A 76 -0.61 7.62 3.29
N LEU A 77 -0.73 8.63 4.16
CA LEU A 77 -1.86 8.79 5.09
C LEU A 77 -3.04 9.58 4.51
N ARG A 78 -2.92 10.13 3.29
CA ARG A 78 -4.02 10.89 2.67
C ARG A 78 -5.25 10.01 2.47
N PRO A 79 -6.47 10.50 2.74
CA PRO A 79 -7.69 9.76 2.44
C PRO A 79 -7.70 9.21 1.02
N ALA A 80 -7.92 7.90 0.89
CA ALA A 80 -7.91 7.19 -0.38
C ALA A 80 -8.83 5.98 -0.30
N GLU A 81 -9.41 5.60 -1.44
CA GLU A 81 -10.20 4.38 -1.57
C GLU A 81 -9.37 3.30 -2.27
N MET A 82 -9.56 2.05 -1.88
CA MET A 82 -8.90 0.94 -2.54
C MET A 82 -9.46 0.80 -3.96
N PRO A 83 -8.62 0.87 -5.02
CA PRO A 83 -9.11 0.66 -6.37
C PRO A 83 -9.67 -0.76 -6.52
N GLU A 84 -10.76 -0.91 -7.27
CA GLU A 84 -11.33 -2.22 -7.59
C GLU A 84 -10.24 -3.15 -8.13
N ILE A 85 -9.97 -4.24 -7.41
CA ILE A 85 -9.00 -5.23 -7.84
C ILE A 85 -9.66 -6.07 -8.93
N LYS A 86 -9.52 -5.65 -10.20
CA LYS A 86 -9.75 -6.55 -11.33
C LYS A 86 -8.67 -7.62 -11.28
N ARG A 87 -8.97 -8.76 -10.64
CA ARG A 87 -8.07 -9.94 -10.63
C ARG A 87 -7.74 -10.27 -12.08
N GLY A 88 -6.51 -10.04 -12.50
CA GLY A 88 -6.04 -10.49 -13.81
C GLY A 88 -6.19 -12.01 -13.90
N ARG A 89 -6.50 -12.51 -15.11
CA ARG A 89 -6.55 -13.96 -15.38
C ARG A 89 -5.30 -14.63 -14.79
N PRO A 90 -5.42 -15.75 -14.05
CA PRO A 90 -4.24 -16.47 -13.56
C PRO A 90 -3.26 -16.68 -14.71
N ARG A 91 -1.99 -16.32 -14.54
CA ARG A 91 -0.96 -16.61 -15.54
C ARG A 91 -0.99 -18.11 -15.80
N LYS A 92 -1.18 -18.50 -17.07
CA LYS A 92 -1.03 -19.89 -17.50
C LYS A 92 0.37 -20.34 -17.06
N ARG A 93 0.47 -21.48 -16.35
CA ARG A 93 1.77 -22.09 -16.06
C ARG A 93 2.52 -22.23 -17.40
N PRO A 94 3.82 -21.86 -17.48
CA PRO A 94 4.59 -22.15 -18.68
C PRO A 94 4.47 -23.65 -18.97
N ALA A 95 4.19 -23.98 -20.22
CA ALA A 95 4.12 -25.37 -20.64
C ALA A 95 5.54 -25.94 -20.62
N GLY A 96 5.75 -27.02 -19.85
CA GLY A 96 7.01 -27.76 -19.83
C GLY A 96 7.98 -27.32 -18.73
N SER A 97 8.03 -28.11 -17.67
CA SER A 97 9.17 -28.28 -16.76
C SER A 97 9.52 -29.76 -16.76
#